data_AF-A0A970R3I0-F1
#
_entry.id   AF-A0A970R3I0-F1
#
_cell.length_a   1.000
_cell.length_b   1.000
_cell.length_c   1.000
_cell.angle_alpha   90.00
_cell.angle_beta   90.00
_cell.angle_gamma   90.00
#
_symmetry.space_group_name_H-M   'P 1'
#
loop_
_entity.id
_entity.type
_entity.pdbx_description
1 polymer ?
#
loop_
_entity_poly.entity_id
_entity_poly.type
_entity_poly.pdbx_seq_one_letter_code
_entity_poly.pdbx_strand_id
1 'polypeptide(L)'
;MKSTGIVRQMDSLGRIVLPVELRRTLDIAEKDSLEIYVDESSIVLKKYQPACIFCDNVRDIVNYKGKNICPECIESLKKSL
;
A
#
# COMPACT_ATOMS: atom_id res chain seq x y z
N MET A 1 -15.99 -6.81 -7.07
CA MET A 1 -14.87 -6.49 -7.98
C MET A 1 -15.40 -5.65 -9.14
N LYS A 2 -14.68 -4.59 -9.56
CA LYS A 2 -15.00 -3.87 -10.81
C LYS A 2 -14.11 -4.43 -11.92
N SER A 3 -14.71 -4.89 -13.03
CA SER A 3 -13.95 -5.32 -14.20
C SER A 3 -13.52 -4.11 -15.02
N THR A 4 -12.24 -4.03 -15.35
CA THR A 4 -11.68 -2.98 -16.22
C THR A 4 -11.66 -3.41 -17.69
N GLY A 5 -11.78 -4.72 -17.97
CA GLY A 5 -11.68 -5.28 -19.32
C GLY A 5 -10.28 -5.17 -19.96
N ILE A 6 -9.27 -4.70 -19.23
CA ILE A 6 -7.93 -4.49 -19.77
C ILE A 6 -7.12 -5.77 -19.63
N VAL A 7 -6.61 -6.28 -20.76
CA VAL A 7 -5.71 -7.43 -20.81
C VAL A 7 -4.30 -6.95 -21.15
N ARG A 8 -3.30 -7.42 -20.39
CA ARG A 8 -1.89 -7.09 -20.64
C ARG A 8 -1.05 -8.36 -20.64
N GLN A 9 -0.18 -8.46 -21.64
CA GLN A 9 0.83 -9.50 -21.67
C GLN A 9 1.94 -9.20 -20.67
N MET A 10 2.45 -10.28 -20.09
CA MET A 10 3.64 -10.26 -19.24
C MET A 10 4.89 -10.13 -20.12
N ASP A 11 5.91 -9.46 -19.62
CA ASP A 11 7.19 -9.46 -20.30
C ASP A 11 8.01 -10.73 -20.03
N SER A 12 9.20 -10.83 -20.62
CA SER A 12 10.08 -12.00 -20.51
C SER A 12 10.59 -12.27 -19.09
N LEU A 13 10.43 -11.33 -18.15
CA LEU A 13 10.90 -11.43 -16.77
C LEU A 13 9.76 -11.63 -15.77
N GLY A 14 8.51 -11.74 -16.23
CA GLY A 14 7.37 -11.92 -15.35
C GLY A 14 6.70 -10.61 -14.91
N ARG A 15 7.09 -9.45 -15.46
CA ARG A 15 6.54 -8.16 -15.06
C ARG A 15 5.29 -7.83 -15.85
N ILE A 16 4.35 -7.14 -15.22
CA ILE A 16 3.15 -6.59 -15.85
C ILE A 16 3.15 -5.07 -15.74
N VAL A 17 2.61 -4.39 -16.76
CA VAL A 17 2.49 -2.94 -16.77
C VAL A 17 1.09 -2.54 -16.35
N LEU A 18 0.96 -1.73 -15.30
CA LEU A 18 -0.30 -1.09 -14.93
C LEU A 18 -0.58 0.09 -15.89
N PRO A 19 -1.76 0.13 -16.55
CA PRO A 19 -2.21 1.28 -17.35
C PRO A 19 -2.16 2.60 -16.56
N VAL A 20 -1.93 3.71 -17.26
CA VAL A 20 -1.78 5.04 -16.64
C VAL A 20 -3.08 5.49 -15.95
N GLU A 21 -4.22 5.09 -16.48
CA GLU A 21 -5.55 5.39 -15.95
C GLU A 21 -5.77 4.73 -14.58
N LEU A 22 -5.36 3.46 -14.43
CA LEU A 22 -5.44 2.77 -13.16
C LEU A 22 -4.48 3.36 -12.14
N ARG A 23 -3.27 3.72 -12.55
CA ARG A 23 -2.32 4.41 -11.65
C ARG A 23 -2.89 5.72 -11.12
N ARG A 24 -3.49 6.56 -11.98
CA ARG A 24 -4.12 7.81 -11.56
C ARG A 24 -5.33 7.59 -10.63
N THR A 25 -6.14 6.59 -10.94
CA THR A 25 -7.36 6.28 -10.16
C THR A 25 -7.02 5.73 -8.77
N LEU A 26 -5.95 4.95 -8.66
CA LEU A 26 -5.47 4.35 -7.41
C LEU A 26 -4.37 5.18 -6.72
N ASP A 27 -4.07 6.36 -7.26
CA ASP A 27 -3.01 7.26 -6.77
C ASP A 27 -1.65 6.54 -6.62
N ILE A 28 -1.25 5.73 -7.60
CA ILE A 28 0.03 5.01 -7.58
C ILE A 28 1.07 5.81 -8.37
N ALA A 29 2.07 6.33 -7.65
CA ALA A 29 3.17 7.08 -8.22
C ALA A 29 4.38 6.19 -8.57
N GLU A 30 5.37 6.76 -9.25
CA GLU A 30 6.65 6.07 -9.43
C GLU A 30 7.30 5.80 -8.07
N LYS A 31 7.89 4.60 -7.91
CA LYS A 31 8.52 4.11 -6.69
C LYS A 31 7.58 3.81 -5.52
N ASP A 32 6.25 3.93 -5.69
CA ASP A 32 5.30 3.44 -4.70
C ASP A 32 5.40 1.92 -4.59
N SER A 33 5.39 1.43 -3.34
CA SER A 33 5.32 0.00 -3.06
C SER A 33 3.89 -0.51 -3.21
N LEU A 34 3.75 -1.69 -3.82
CA LEU A 34 2.50 -2.43 -3.88
C LEU A 34 2.65 -3.73 -3.09
N GLU A 35 1.63 -4.05 -2.32
CA GLU A 35 1.50 -5.32 -1.63
C GLU A 35 0.72 -6.29 -2.50
N ILE A 36 1.22 -7.53 -2.57
CA ILE A 36 0.66 -8.60 -3.40
C ILE A 36 -0.01 -9.62 -2.49
N TYR A 37 -1.29 -9.84 -2.71
CA TYR A 37 -2.07 -10.90 -2.07
C TYR A 37 -2.48 -11.95 -3.09
N VAL A 38 -2.66 -13.17 -2.61
CA VAL A 38 -3.23 -14.29 -3.38
C VAL A 38 -4.59 -14.59 -2.79
N ASP A 39 -5.63 -14.53 -3.63
CA ASP A 39 -7.01 -14.87 -3.26
C ASP A 39 -7.52 -15.93 -4.23
N GLU A 40 -7.57 -17.17 -3.76
CA GLU A 40 -7.85 -18.39 -4.52
C GLU A 40 -7.03 -18.52 -5.82
N SER A 41 -7.59 -18.10 -6.94
CA SER A 41 -7.00 -18.14 -8.29
C SER A 41 -6.64 -16.76 -8.83
N SER A 42 -6.74 -15.72 -8.00
CA SER A 42 -6.54 -14.33 -8.37
C SER A 42 -5.40 -13.68 -7.59
N ILE A 43 -4.75 -12.71 -8.22
CA ILE A 43 -3.75 -11.84 -7.57
C ILE A 43 -4.41 -10.50 -7.29
N VAL A 44 -4.34 -10.05 -6.04
CA VAL A 44 -4.86 -8.74 -5.61
C VAL A 44 -3.69 -7.84 -5.27
N LEU A 45 -3.63 -6.69 -5.94
CA LEU A 45 -2.62 -5.66 -5.71
C LEU A 45 -3.22 -4.54 -4.86
N LYS A 46 -2.53 -4.14 -3.79
CA LYS A 46 -2.94 -3.03 -2.91
C LYS A 46 -1.79 -2.05 -2.75
N LYS A 47 -2.08 -0.73 -2.72
CA LYS A 47 -1.07 0.28 -2.38
C LYS A 47 -0.54 -0.01 -0.97
N TYR A 48 0.76 -0.26 -0.85
CA TYR A 48 1.38 -0.46 0.44
C TYR A 48 1.41 0.89 1.17
N GLN A 49 0.79 0.93 2.34
CA GLN A 49 0.87 2.08 3.22
C GLN A 49 1.54 1.65 4.52
N PRO A 50 2.63 2.31 4.93
CA PRO A 50 3.23 2.04 6.24
C PRO A 50 2.19 2.33 7.32
N ALA A 51 1.83 1.31 8.09
CA ALA A 51 0.90 1.43 9.20
C ALA A 51 1.61 1.69 10.52
N CYS A 52 0.88 2.26 11.48
CA CYS A 52 1.32 2.45 12.85
C CYS A 52 1.57 1.08 13.50
N ILE A 53 2.74 0.87 14.07
CA ILE A 53 3.12 -0.38 14.73
C ILE A 53 2.22 -0.76 15.93
N PHE A 54 1.45 0.19 16.47
CA PHE A 54 0.64 -0.04 17.67
C PHE A 54 -0.85 -0.23 17.39
N CYS A 55 -1.39 0.31 16.30
CA CYS A 55 -2.83 0.34 16.06
C CYS A 55 -3.24 0.15 14.59
N ASP A 56 -2.28 -0.16 13.72
CA ASP A 56 -2.48 -0.36 12.28
C ASP A 56 -3.11 0.84 11.52
N ASN A 57 -3.20 2.00 12.16
CA ASN A 57 -3.63 3.22 11.50
C ASN A 57 -2.61 3.57 10.39
N VAL A 58 -3.10 4.03 9.24
CA VAL A 58 -2.27 4.40 8.08
C VAL A 58 -2.24 5.91 7.84
N ARG A 59 -2.97 6.69 8.65
CA ARG A 59 -3.05 8.14 8.53
C ARG A 59 -1.93 8.84 9.29
N ASP A 60 -1.33 9.84 8.64
CA ASP A 60 -0.35 10.77 9.21
C ASP A 60 0.81 10.09 9.93
N ILE A 61 1.28 8.97 9.37
CA ILE A 61 2.29 8.12 9.97
C ILE A 61 3.66 8.79 9.96
N VAL A 62 4.26 8.88 11.14
CA VAL A 62 5.58 9.42 11.36
C VAL A 62 6.55 8.27 11.57
N ASN A 63 7.67 8.29 10.86
CA ASN A 63 8.77 7.36 11.12
C ASN A 63 9.65 7.89 12.25
N TYR A 64 9.75 7.15 13.36
CA TYR A 64 10.63 7.44 14.47
C TYR A 64 11.52 6.23 14.79
N LYS A 65 12.84 6.39 14.64
CA LYS A 65 13.84 5.32 14.84
C LYS A 65 13.51 4.03 14.05
N GLY A 66 13.02 4.17 12.82
CA GLY A 66 12.65 3.03 11.97
C GLY A 66 11.30 2.40 12.31
N LYS A 67 10.54 2.95 13.27
CA LYS A 67 9.17 2.53 13.59
C LYS A 67 8.16 3.55 13.08
N ASN A 68 7.13 3.07 12.41
CA ASN A 68 6.02 3.87 11.93
C ASN A 68 5.00 4.03 13.06
N ILE A 69 4.67 5.27 13.44
CA ILE A 69 3.79 5.58 14.57
C ILE A 69 2.81 6.69 14.16
N CYS A 70 1.52 6.54 14.45
CA CYS A 70 0.52 7.59 14.22
C CYS A 70 0.51 8.61 15.37
N PRO A 71 -0.01 9.84 15.15
CA PRO A 71 -0.06 10.88 16.17
C PRO A 71 -0.83 10.46 17.44
N GLU A 72 -1.90 9.68 17.29
CA GLU A 72 -2.72 9.17 18.40
C GLU A 72 -1.91 8.27 19.35
N CYS A 73 -1.06 7.39 18.79
CA CYS A 73 -0.19 6.52 19.56
C CYS A 73 0.98 7.30 20.17
N ILE A 74 1.50 8.33 19.50
CA ILE A 74 2.50 9.23 20.08
C ILE A 74 1.93 9.94 21.31
N GLU A 75 0.71 10.48 21.22
CA GLU A 75 0.04 11.14 22.34
C GLU A 75 -0.24 10.17 23.50
N SER A 76 -0.65 8.94 23.18
CA SER A 76 -0.87 7.90 24.19
C SER A 76 0.42 7.51 24.92
N LEU A 77 1.54 7.41 24.19
CA LEU A 77 2.86 7.14 24.77
C LEU A 77 3.33 8.26 25.71
N LYS A 78 3.10 9.53 25.35
CA LYS A 78 3.44 10.68 26.21
C LYS A 78 2.68 10.66 27.54
N LYS A 79 1.42 10.20 27.54
CA LYS A 79 0.58 10.11 28.76
C LYS A 79 0.98 8.97 29.69
N SER A 80 1.72 7.98 29.18
CA SER A 80 2.21 6.84 29.97
C SER A 80 3.58 7.08 30.62
N LEU A 81 4.17 8.27 30.40
CA LEU A 81 5.41 8.77 31.02
C LEU A 81 5.07 9.82 32.07
#